data_AF-A0A067NBR3-F1
#
_entry.id   AF-A0A067NBR3-F1
#
_cell.length_a   1.000
_cell.length_b   1.000
_cell.length_c   1.000
_cell.angle_alpha   90.00
_cell.angle_beta   90.00
_cell.angle_gamma   90.00
#
_symmetry.space_group_name_H-M   'P 1'
#
loop_
_entity.id
_entity.type
_entity.pdbx_description
1 polymer ?
#
loop_
_entity_poly.entity_id
_entity_poly.type
_entity_poly.pdbx_seq_one_letter_code
_entity_poly.pdbx_strand_id
1 'polypeptide(L)' 'NYFSAPRFYCVETICAPCGVVIAWRKFAKSEGVAKILQLLEDVYPDPASRPSYIAIDKGCALLKHIVRQGHWEPI' A
#
# COMPACT_ATOMS: atom_id res chain seq x y z
N ASN A 1 27.58 -13.35 -18.51
CA ASN A 1 26.52 -13.02 -17.53
C ASN A 1 27.07 -12.03 -16.52
N TYR A 2 26.88 -10.73 -16.75
CA TYR A 2 27.23 -9.72 -15.76
C TYR A 2 26.17 -9.75 -14.65
N PHE A 3 26.63 -9.93 -13.41
CA PHE A 3 25.79 -9.68 -12.24
C PHE A 3 25.42 -8.20 -12.22
N SER A 4 24.14 -7.88 -12.40
CA SER A 4 23.62 -6.53 -12.20
C SER A 4 22.64 -6.53 -11.05
N ALA A 5 22.73 -5.52 -10.18
CA ALA A 5 21.85 -5.41 -9.04
C ALA A 5 20.39 -5.23 -9.51
N PRO A 6 19.43 -6.00 -8.98
CA PRO A 6 18.02 -5.84 -9.34
C PRO A 6 17.55 -4.43 -8.99
N ARG A 7 16.96 -3.75 -9.99
CA ARG A 7 16.38 -2.41 -9.80
C ARG A 7 14.94 -2.53 -9.34
N PHE A 8 14.58 -1.71 -8.36
CA PHE A 8 13.20 -1.50 -7.96
C PHE A 8 12.69 -0.21 -8.56
N TYR A 9 11.44 -0.22 -8.99
CA TYR A 9 10.77 0.96 -9.53
C TYR A 9 10.49 1.99 -8.42
N CYS A 10 9.94 1.53 -7.30
CA CYS A 10 9.54 2.39 -6.19
C CYS A 10 9.73 1.68 -4.84
N VAL A 11 9.94 2.45 -3.79
CA VAL A 11 9.74 2.04 -2.41
C VAL A 11 8.59 2.88 -1.87
N GLU A 12 7.53 2.22 -1.45
CA GLU A 12 6.42 2.90 -0.78
C GLU A 12 6.56 2.73 0.72
N THR A 13 6.35 3.82 1.45
CA THR A 13 6.48 3.89 2.89
C THR A 13 5.16 4.32 3.50
N ILE A 14 4.73 3.63 4.55
CA ILE A 14 3.65 4.09 5.42
C ILE A 14 4.31 4.85 6.56
N CYS A 15 3.91 6.11 6.71
CA CYS A 15 4.42 6.99 7.74
C CYS A 15 3.31 7.30 8.73
N ALA A 16 3.64 7.28 10.03
CA ALA A 16 2.83 7.91 11.05
C ALA A 16 2.74 9.43 10.79
N PRO A 17 1.75 10.14 11.36
CA PRO A 17 1.60 11.59 11.16
C PRO A 17 2.84 12.42 11.53
N CYS A 18 3.68 11.91 12.43
CA CYS A 18 4.96 12.53 12.82
C CYS A 18 6.10 12.31 11.80
N GLY A 19 5.84 11.63 10.68
CA GLY A 19 6.82 11.34 9.63
C GLY A 19 7.64 10.05 9.85
N VAL A 20 7.46 9.35 10.98
CA VAL A 20 8.14 8.08 11.25
C VAL A 20 7.61 6.98 10.33
N VAL A 21 8.50 6.31 9.61
CA VAL A 21 8.16 5.13 8.79
C VAL A 21 7.81 3.96 9.71
N ILE A 22 6.59 3.46 9.62
CA ILE A 22 6.10 2.30 10.40
C ILE A 22 6.07 1.02 9.58
N ALA A 23 5.99 1.13 8.25
CA ALA A 23 6.07 0.00 7.33
C ALA A 23 6.52 0.47 5.95
N TRP A 24 7.02 -0.45 5.12
CA TRP A 24 7.46 -0.14 3.76
C TRP A 24 7.49 -1.39 2.88
N ARG A 25 7.49 -1.18 1.56
CA ARG A 25 7.59 -2.25 0.56
C ARG A 25 8.29 -1.79 -0.69
N LYS A 26 9.09 -2.68 -1.28
CA LYS A 26 9.70 -2.47 -2.60
C LYS A 26 8.79 -2.98 -3.71
N PHE A 27 8.57 -2.16 -4.73
CA PHE A 27 7.84 -2.53 -5.93
C PHE A 27 8.82 -2.64 -7.11
N ALA A 28 9.05 -3.87 -7.59
CA ALA A 28 10.06 -4.12 -8.62
C ALA A 28 9.72 -3.50 -9.99
N LYS A 29 8.46 -3.57 -10.41
CA LYS A 29 8.01 -3.12 -11.74
C LYS A 29 7.01 -1.97 -11.69
N SER A 30 6.06 -2.06 -10.77
CA SER A 30 5.00 -1.08 -10.62
C SER A 30 4.33 -1.23 -9.26
N GLU A 31 3.87 -0.10 -8.75
CA GLU A 31 2.96 0.05 -7.63
C GLU A 31 1.52 -0.06 -8.16
N GLY A 32 1.10 -1.31 -8.40
CA GLY A 32 -0.26 -1.62 -8.83
C GLY A 32 -1.21 -1.68 -7.64
N VAL A 33 -2.46 -1.29 -7.85
CA VAL A 33 -3.47 -1.14 -6.80
C VAL A 33 -3.63 -2.37 -5.90
N ALA A 34 -3.62 -3.57 -6.46
CA ALA A 34 -3.71 -4.81 -5.68
C ALA A 34 -2.51 -5.00 -4.72
N LYS A 35 -1.31 -4.58 -5.13
CA LYS A 35 -0.11 -4.71 -4.29
C LYS A 35 -0.08 -3.67 -3.17
N ILE A 36 -0.67 -2.49 -3.40
CA ILE A 36 -0.89 -1.47 -2.38
C ILE A 36 -1.89 -1.99 -1.37
N LEU A 37 -3.03 -2.55 -1.82
CA LEU A 37 -4.01 -3.15 -0.93
C LEU A 37 -3.37 -4.25 -0.08
N GLN A 38 -2.59 -5.14 -0.68
CA GLN A 38 -1.84 -6.17 0.07
C GLN A 38 -0.88 -5.54 1.10
N LEU A 39 -0.19 -4.45 0.75
CA LEU A 39 0.65 -3.73 1.73
C LEU A 39 -0.18 -3.24 2.92
N LEU A 40 -1.35 -2.66 2.67
CA LEU A 40 -2.23 -2.17 3.74
C LEU A 40 -2.79 -3.30 4.60
N GLU A 41 -3.17 -4.43 4.00
CA GLU A 41 -3.66 -5.61 4.72
C GLU A 41 -2.57 -6.27 5.57
N ASP A 42 -1.33 -6.31 5.06
CA ASP A 42 -0.20 -6.87 5.80
C ASP A 42 0.21 -5.98 6.99
N VAL A 43 0.01 -4.66 6.88
CA VAL A 43 0.34 -3.69 7.94
C VAL A 43 -0.80 -3.55 8.96
N TYR A 44 -2.05 -3.63 8.50
CA TYR A 44 -3.25 -3.52 9.32
C TYR A 44 -4.13 -4.76 9.17
N PRO A 45 -3.68 -5.92 9.70
CA PRO A 45 -4.39 -7.19 9.54
C PRO A 45 -5.74 -7.21 10.26
N ASP A 46 -5.84 -6.49 11.39
CA ASP A 46 -7.08 -6.35 12.15
C ASP A 46 -7.81 -5.05 11.75
N PRO A 47 -9.13 -5.08 11.49
CA PRO A 47 -9.90 -3.87 11.20
C PRO A 47 -9.76 -2.76 12.25
N ALA A 48 -9.63 -3.09 13.54
CA ALA A 48 -9.44 -2.15 14.63
C ALA A 48 -8.06 -1.49 14.64
N SER A 49 -7.06 -2.10 13.96
CA SER A 49 -5.73 -1.52 13.80
C SER A 49 -5.66 -0.50 12.66
N ARG A 50 -6.67 -0.44 11.79
CA ARG A 50 -6.67 0.44 10.62
C ARG A 50 -6.85 1.89 11.05
N PRO A 51 -6.06 2.83 10.52
CA PRO A 51 -6.25 4.24 10.78
C PRO A 51 -7.56 4.72 10.14
N SER A 52 -8.20 5.72 10.75
CA SER A 52 -9.43 6.33 10.22
C SER A 52 -9.21 7.07 8.89
N TYR A 53 -7.95 7.41 8.56
CA TYR A 53 -7.59 8.12 7.34
C TYR A 53 -6.20 7.71 6.85
N ILE A 54 -6.07 7.55 5.53
CA ILE A 54 -4.80 7.30 4.84
C ILE A 54 -4.71 8.25 3.65
N ALA A 55 -3.67 9.08 3.61
CA ALA A 55 -3.30 9.85 2.43
C ALA A 55 -2.44 8.98 1.51
N ILE A 56 -2.83 8.83 0.25
CA ILE A 56 -2.10 8.01 -0.73
C ILE A 56 -2.27 8.55 -2.16
N ASP A 57 -1.20 8.53 -2.95
CA ASP A 57 -1.13 9.09 -4.31
C ASP A 57 -2.14 8.43 -5.28
N LYS A 58 -2.37 7.12 -5.17
CA LYS A 58 -3.36 6.38 -5.99
C LYS A 58 -4.73 6.17 -5.33
N GLY A 59 -5.12 7.06 -4.41
CA GLY A 59 -6.31 6.89 -3.55
C GLY A 59 -7.60 6.57 -4.28
N CYS A 60 -7.95 7.31 -5.34
CA CYS A 60 -9.18 7.08 -6.10
C CYS A 60 -9.21 5.70 -6.79
N ALA A 61 -8.08 5.27 -7.36
CA ALA A 61 -7.97 3.97 -8.03
C ALA A 61 -8.01 2.82 -7.01
N LEU A 62 -7.38 3.02 -5.85
CA LEU A 62 -7.41 2.09 -4.74
C LEU A 62 -8.81 1.92 -4.16
N LEU A 63 -9.49 3.01 -3.84
CA LEU A 63 -10.86 2.98 -3.33
C LEU A 63 -11.80 2.27 -4.31
N LYS A 64 -11.73 2.61 -5.61
CA LYS A 64 -12.51 1.92 -6.65
C LYS A 64 -12.23 0.42 -6.69
N HIS A 65 -10.98 0.00 -6.52
CA HIS A 65 -10.63 -1.42 -6.50
C HIS A 65 -11.19 -2.14 -5.27
N ILE A 66 -11.03 -1.54 -4.08
CA ILE A 66 -11.54 -2.06 -2.81
C ILE A 66 -13.06 -2.26 -2.87
N VAL A 67 -13.81 -1.23 -3.27
CA VAL A 67 -15.27 -1.27 -3.35
C VAL A 67 -15.74 -2.34 -4.34
N ARG A 68 -15.08 -2.47 -5.50
CA ARG A 68 -15.45 -3.48 -6.50
C ARG A 68 -15.17 -4.92 -6.06
N GLN A 69 -14.20 -5.12 -5.17
CA GLN A 69 -13.84 -6.45 -4.66
C GLN A 69 -14.68 -6.87 -3.45
N GLY A 70 -15.50 -5.97 -2.88
CA GLY A 70 -16.30 -6.25 -1.68
C GLY A 70 -15.46 -6.38 -0.41
N HIS A 71 -14.20 -5.92 -0.41
CA HIS A 71 -13.31 -6.06 0.74
C HIS A 71 -13.71 -5.15 1.92
N TRP A 72 -14.42 -4.05 1.65
CA TRP A 72 -14.80 -3.04 2.64
C TRP A 72 -16.28 -2.67 2.43
N GLU A 73 -17.08 -2.78 3.49
CA GLU A 73 -18.47 -2.27 3.52
C GLU A 73 -18.46 -0.76 3.20
N PRO A 74 -19.36 -0.26 2.34
CA PRO A 74 -19.54 1.18 2.16
C PRO A 74 -19.98 1.81 3.49
N ILE A 75 -19.30 2.88 3.90
CA ILE A 75 -19.74 3.78 4.98
C ILE A 75 -20.97 4.57 4.55
#